data_AF-A0A958H5G4-F1
#
_entry.id   AF-A0A958H5G4-F1
#
_cell.length_a   1.000
_cell.length_b   1.000
_cell.length_c   1.000
_cell.angle_alpha   90.00
_cell.angle_beta   90.00
_cell.angle_gamma   90.00
#
_symmetry.space_group_name_H-M   'P 1'
#
loop_
_entity.id
_entity.type
_entity.pdbx_description
1 polymer ?
#
loop_
_entity_poly.entity_id
_entity_poly.type
_entity_poly.pdbx_seq_one_letter_code
_entity_poly.pdbx_strand_id
1 'polypeptide(L)'
;MSLYNKYRPRRSFGHTLLRWVLIVVGIAIFAIGWQVTEINFKDLVTGFNDVQPLLNSLLHPEFVTKETKDFTSTSLIQIPCTDNPPPQTPPNPAGYMIISETCAARGETIGVQGLNYPPRTQVTLSLAAVDNPRRDRLAVVLTDVNGEFTTDLTIPADFTYKSEGLAHRLQAEYEIEFGPMQISETTKVVFVKMIQTVLLALMATIFAIVFAIPFSFLGARNLMTRTRVGTVIYYIVRFIMNLTRAIEPLIWAIIFAVWVGIGPFAGVLALTVHSIAALGKLYSEQIEG
;
A
#
# COMPACT_ATOMS: atom_id res chain seq x y z
N MET A 1 -48.16 -36.64 67.34
CA MET A 1 -47.25 -37.64 66.72
C MET A 1 -46.94 -37.16 65.31
N SER A 2 -45.87 -36.38 65.10
CA SER A 2 -44.62 -36.82 64.42
C SER A 2 -44.93 -37.70 63.19
N LEU A 3 -44.66 -37.27 61.96
CA LEU A 3 -43.32 -37.38 61.36
C LEU A 3 -43.04 -36.29 60.34
N TYR A 4 -42.09 -35.42 60.69
CA TYR A 4 -41.36 -34.50 59.84
C TYR A 4 -40.00 -35.15 59.53
N ASN A 5 -39.73 -35.59 58.31
CA ASN A 5 -38.38 -36.04 57.91
C ASN A 5 -38.24 -35.95 56.38
N LYS A 6 -37.70 -34.85 55.85
CA LYS A 6 -36.27 -34.68 55.49
C LYS A 6 -35.98 -35.06 54.04
N TYR A 7 -36.33 -34.14 53.14
CA TYR A 7 -35.64 -33.97 51.86
C TYR A 7 -34.87 -32.65 51.91
N ARG A 8 -33.59 -32.70 52.31
CA ARG A 8 -32.65 -31.59 52.07
C ARG A 8 -32.09 -31.76 50.67
N PRO A 9 -32.30 -30.82 49.72
CA PRO A 9 -31.57 -30.87 48.46
C PRO A 9 -30.08 -30.62 48.77
N ARG A 10 -29.25 -31.61 48.48
CA ARG A 10 -27.79 -31.52 48.56
C ARG A 10 -27.33 -30.54 47.47
N ARG A 11 -27.36 -29.23 47.76
CA ARG A 11 -26.84 -28.18 46.87
C ARG A 11 -25.41 -28.55 46.49
N SER A 12 -25.20 -28.79 45.19
CA SER A 12 -23.96 -29.29 44.63
C SER A 12 -22.86 -28.23 44.68
N PHE A 13 -22.19 -28.13 45.83
CA PHE A 13 -21.06 -27.23 46.06
C PHE A 13 -19.93 -27.42 45.02
N GLY A 14 -19.79 -28.63 44.47
CA GLY A 14 -18.80 -28.97 43.45
C GLY A 14 -19.00 -28.29 42.09
N HIS A 15 -20.24 -28.07 41.63
CA HIS A 15 -20.50 -27.45 40.32
C HIS A 15 -20.22 -25.94 40.32
N THR A 16 -20.47 -25.26 41.44
CA THR A 16 -20.10 -23.85 41.60
C THR A 16 -18.59 -23.67 41.66
N LEU A 17 -17.86 -24.54 42.38
CA LEU A 17 -16.40 -24.48 42.45
C LEU A 17 -15.74 -24.72 41.09
N LEU A 18 -16.20 -25.74 40.35
CA LEU A 18 -15.69 -26.05 39.02
C LEU A 18 -15.89 -24.90 38.02
N ARG A 19 -17.04 -24.20 38.08
CA ARG A 19 -17.30 -23.02 37.25
C ARG A 19 -16.31 -21.89 37.53
N TRP A 20 -16.00 -21.61 38.80
CA TRP A 20 -15.02 -20.59 39.16
C TRP A 20 -13.60 -20.96 38.70
N VAL A 21 -13.21 -22.23 38.83
CA VAL A 21 -11.91 -22.70 38.32
C VAL A 21 -11.80 -22.50 36.80
N LEU A 22 -12.83 -22.85 36.04
CA LEU A 22 -12.83 -22.65 34.58
C LEU A 22 -12.76 -21.18 34.18
N ILE A 23 -13.45 -20.30 34.93
CA ILE A 23 -13.39 -18.85 34.69
C ILE A 23 -11.98 -18.33 34.96
N VAL A 24 -11.35 -18.72 36.07
CA VAL A 24 -9.98 -18.29 36.41
C VAL A 24 -8.99 -18.79 35.36
N VAL A 25 -9.10 -20.04 34.92
CA VAL A 25 -8.26 -20.59 33.84
C VAL A 25 -8.49 -19.83 32.53
N GLY A 26 -9.75 -19.52 32.18
CA GLY A 26 -10.07 -18.72 31.00
C GLY A 26 -9.49 -17.31 31.06
N ILE A 27 -9.58 -16.64 32.22
CA ILE A 27 -8.97 -15.32 32.44
C ILE A 27 -7.45 -15.39 32.34
N ALA A 28 -6.82 -16.44 32.89
CA ALA A 28 -5.37 -16.63 32.80
C ALA A 28 -4.93 -16.83 31.34
N ILE A 29 -5.64 -17.66 30.57
CA ILE A 29 -5.38 -17.86 29.13
C ILE A 29 -5.57 -16.54 28.37
N PHE A 30 -6.62 -15.79 28.67
CA PHE A 30 -6.86 -14.49 28.05
C PHE A 30 -5.76 -13.48 28.39
N ALA A 31 -5.31 -13.43 29.65
CA ALA A 31 -4.22 -12.55 30.08
C ALA A 31 -2.88 -12.90 29.40
N ILE A 32 -2.58 -14.20 29.27
CA ILE A 32 -1.40 -14.67 28.53
C ILE A 32 -1.53 -14.26 27.05
N GLY A 33 -2.70 -14.48 26.44
CA GLY A 33 -2.97 -14.06 25.07
C GLY A 33 -2.80 -12.56 24.87
N TRP A 34 -3.29 -11.74 25.80
CA TRP A 34 -3.16 -10.29 25.79
C TRP A 34 -1.70 -9.84 25.85
N GLN A 35 -0.89 -10.51 26.68
CA GLN A 35 0.53 -10.18 26.82
C GLN A 35 1.33 -10.58 25.58
N VAL A 36 1.04 -11.74 24.98
CA VAL A 36 1.71 -12.22 23.75
C VAL A 36 1.35 -11.37 22.54
N THR A 37 0.13 -10.81 22.51
CA THR A 37 -0.34 -9.96 21.40
C THR A 37 0.03 -8.49 21.56
N GLU A 38 0.69 -8.12 22.67
CA GLU A 38 1.15 -6.75 22.96
C GLU A 38 0.08 -5.67 22.71
N ILE A 39 -1.18 -5.96 23.04
CA ILE A 39 -2.30 -5.05 22.73
C ILE A 39 -2.17 -3.78 23.59
N ASN A 40 -1.80 -2.68 22.94
CA ASN A 40 -1.70 -1.35 23.55
C ASN A 40 -2.73 -0.39 22.95
N PHE A 41 -3.77 -0.07 23.73
CA PHE A 41 -4.82 0.87 23.33
C PHE A 41 -4.31 2.31 23.14
N LYS A 42 -3.21 2.68 23.81
CA LYS A 42 -2.64 4.02 23.68
C LYS A 42 -2.09 4.23 22.27
N ASP A 43 -1.37 3.24 21.75
CA ASP A 43 -0.74 3.30 20.43
C ASP A 43 -1.80 3.38 19.31
N LEU A 44 -2.95 2.72 19.49
CA LEU A 44 -4.08 2.81 18.57
C LEU A 44 -4.64 4.25 18.46
N VAL A 45 -4.77 4.94 19.61
CA VAL A 45 -5.31 6.31 19.64
C VAL A 45 -4.27 7.33 19.20
N THR A 46 -3.02 7.20 19.66
CA THR A 46 -1.97 8.15 19.29
C THR A 46 -1.56 8.00 17.82
N GLY A 47 -1.53 6.77 17.29
CA GLY A 47 -1.20 6.50 15.89
C GLY A 47 -2.29 6.93 14.91
N PHE A 48 -3.52 7.19 15.36
CA PHE A 48 -4.59 7.68 14.48
C PHE A 48 -4.27 9.06 13.89
N ASN A 49 -3.57 9.92 14.63
CA ASN A 49 -3.16 11.23 14.14
C ASN A 49 -2.20 11.12 12.94
N ASP A 50 -1.40 10.06 12.89
CA ASP A 50 -0.46 9.81 11.79
C ASP A 50 -1.19 9.30 10.53
N VAL A 51 -2.31 8.58 10.72
CA VAL A 51 -3.11 8.02 9.62
C VAL A 51 -4.16 9.01 9.09
N GLN A 52 -4.60 9.97 9.91
CA GLN A 52 -5.59 10.97 9.52
C GLN A 52 -5.30 11.68 8.18
N PRO A 53 -4.07 12.18 7.89
CA PRO A 53 -3.81 12.83 6.61
C PRO A 53 -3.94 11.86 5.43
N LEU A 54 -3.44 10.62 5.58
CA LEU A 54 -3.55 9.58 4.55
C LEU A 54 -5.02 9.20 4.30
N LEU A 55 -5.80 9.05 5.37
CA LEU A 55 -7.22 8.76 5.29
C LEU A 55 -7.97 9.89 4.60
N ASN A 56 -7.64 11.15 4.89
CA ASN A 56 -8.27 12.30 4.26
C ASN A 56 -7.96 12.37 2.75
N SER A 57 -6.73 12.03 2.35
CA SER A 57 -6.35 11.91 0.94
C SER A 57 -7.06 10.76 0.22
N LEU A 58 -7.32 9.64 0.91
CA LEU A 58 -8.09 8.52 0.35
C LEU A 58 -9.59 8.82 0.22
N LEU A 59 -10.16 9.61 1.15
CA LEU A 59 -11.57 9.98 1.18
C LEU A 59 -11.92 11.09 0.18
N HIS A 60 -10.95 11.91 -0.22
CA HIS A 60 -11.11 12.95 -1.23
C HIS A 60 -10.21 12.65 -2.44
N PRO A 61 -10.48 11.57 -3.20
CA PRO A 61 -9.70 11.26 -4.38
C PRO A 61 -9.94 12.29 -5.47
N GLU A 62 -8.86 12.84 -6.03
CA GLU A 62 -8.92 13.72 -7.19
C GLU A 62 -9.16 12.88 -8.45
N PHE A 63 -10.43 12.66 -8.78
CA PHE A 63 -10.81 11.89 -9.96
C PHE A 63 -10.35 12.55 -11.27
N VAL A 64 -10.24 13.88 -11.24
CA VAL A 64 -9.93 14.74 -12.36
C VAL A 64 -8.79 15.64 -11.94
N THR A 65 -7.67 15.52 -12.64
CA THR A 65 -6.48 16.36 -12.44
C THR A 65 -6.13 17.04 -13.75
N LYS A 66 -5.42 18.16 -13.67
CA LYS A 66 -4.78 18.74 -14.85
C LYS A 66 -3.39 18.15 -15.00
N GLU A 67 -2.93 18.07 -16.24
CA GLU A 67 -1.60 17.57 -16.55
C GLU A 67 -0.58 18.62 -16.14
N THR A 68 0.28 18.30 -15.18
CA THR A 68 1.33 19.22 -14.76
C THR A 68 2.60 19.01 -15.57
N LYS A 69 3.23 20.11 -15.96
CA LYS A 69 4.54 20.10 -16.62
C LYS A 69 5.56 20.78 -15.73
N ASP A 70 6.64 20.06 -15.47
CA ASP A 70 7.80 20.56 -14.75
C ASP A 70 8.69 21.34 -15.71
N PHE A 71 8.92 22.60 -15.36
CA PHE A 71 9.90 23.43 -16.05
C PHE A 71 11.06 23.67 -15.09
N THR A 72 12.26 23.31 -15.55
CA THR A 72 13.50 23.55 -14.80
C THR A 72 14.30 24.64 -15.48
N SER A 73 14.48 25.77 -14.79
CA SER A 73 15.50 26.76 -15.16
C SER A 73 16.76 26.47 -14.36
N THR A 74 17.90 26.31 -15.03
CA THR A 74 19.18 26.01 -14.37
C THR A 74 20.12 27.17 -14.54
N SER A 75 20.64 27.73 -13.46
CA SER A 75 21.79 28.64 -13.44
C SER A 75 23.01 27.95 -12.83
N LEU A 76 24.20 28.30 -13.30
CA LEU A 76 25.45 27.73 -12.81
C LEU A 76 26.04 28.66 -11.74
N ILE A 77 26.42 28.09 -10.60
CA ILE A 77 27.11 28.77 -9.51
C ILE A 77 28.33 27.96 -9.11
N GLN A 78 29.46 28.60 -8.81
CA GLN A 78 30.66 27.90 -8.33
C GLN A 78 30.81 28.04 -6.81
N ILE A 79 31.06 26.92 -6.14
CA ILE A 79 31.24 26.84 -4.69
C ILE A 79 32.40 25.87 -4.43
N PRO A 80 33.56 26.29 -3.87
CA PRO A 80 33.98 27.66 -3.55
C PRO A 80 34.39 28.49 -4.79
N CYS A 81 34.47 29.82 -4.64
CA CYS A 81 34.89 30.73 -5.72
C CYS A 81 36.28 30.37 -6.28
N THR A 82 36.42 30.42 -7.61
CA THR A 82 37.70 30.36 -8.33
C THR A 82 37.90 31.67 -9.12
N ASP A 83 39.10 31.91 -9.66
CA ASP A 83 39.44 33.16 -10.37
C ASP A 83 38.60 33.43 -11.64
N ASN A 84 37.83 32.45 -12.13
CA ASN A 84 37.00 32.58 -13.33
C ASN A 84 35.55 32.10 -13.09
N PRO A 85 34.64 32.99 -12.67
CA PRO A 85 33.26 32.62 -12.40
C PRO A 85 32.51 32.21 -13.68
N PRO A 86 31.50 31.33 -13.58
CA PRO A 86 30.71 30.93 -14.73
C PRO A 86 29.92 32.13 -15.28
N PRO A 87 29.74 32.22 -16.61
CA PRO A 87 28.93 33.26 -17.22
C PRO A 87 27.47 33.13 -16.77
N GLN A 88 26.79 34.28 -16.64
CA GLN A 88 25.35 34.29 -16.35
C GLN A 88 24.58 33.55 -17.43
N THR A 89 23.50 32.90 -17.02
CA THR A 89 22.64 32.18 -17.95
C THR A 89 21.92 33.12 -18.91
N PRO A 90 21.90 32.79 -20.21
CA PRO A 90 21.22 33.63 -21.20
C PRO A 90 19.71 33.71 -20.91
N PRO A 91 19.05 34.81 -21.30
CA PRO A 91 17.61 34.97 -21.11
C PRO A 91 16.83 33.83 -21.77
N ASN A 92 15.93 33.21 -21.01
CA ASN A 92 15.07 32.12 -21.49
C ASN A 92 13.60 32.56 -21.46
N PRO A 93 12.85 32.42 -22.57
CA PRO A 93 11.41 32.65 -22.59
C PRO A 93 10.60 31.79 -21.59
N ALA A 94 11.15 30.67 -21.11
CA ALA A 94 10.54 29.78 -20.12
C ALA A 94 10.96 30.08 -18.66
N GLY A 95 11.54 31.26 -18.40
CA GLY A 95 12.01 31.70 -17.09
C GLY A 95 13.51 31.50 -16.91
N TYR A 96 14.18 32.50 -16.38
CA TYR A 96 15.62 32.47 -16.11
C TYR A 96 15.94 33.12 -14.76
N MET A 97 17.08 32.75 -14.18
CA MET A 97 17.56 33.32 -12.93
C MET A 97 18.80 34.16 -13.19
N ILE A 98 18.85 35.31 -12.52
CA ILE A 98 20.03 36.14 -12.38
C ILE A 98 20.47 36.01 -10.93
N ILE A 99 21.74 35.66 -10.74
CA ILE A 99 22.36 35.60 -9.41
C ILE A 99 23.24 36.85 -9.28
N SER A 100 23.12 37.54 -8.15
CA SER A 100 23.95 38.70 -7.80
C SER A 100 25.44 38.38 -7.87
N GLU A 101 25.84 37.22 -7.33
CA GLU A 101 27.20 36.70 -7.35
C GLU A 101 27.19 35.24 -7.84
N THR A 102 27.84 34.97 -8.97
CA THR A 102 27.91 33.61 -9.55
C THR A 102 28.92 32.70 -8.84
N CYS A 103 29.41 33.13 -7.69
CA CYS A 103 30.23 32.36 -6.77
C CYS A 103 29.89 32.72 -5.33
N ALA A 104 30.01 31.77 -4.41
CA ALA A 104 29.76 32.00 -2.98
C ALA A 104 30.46 30.98 -2.09
N ALA A 105 30.73 31.36 -0.85
CA ALA A 105 31.28 30.50 0.19
C ALA A 105 30.17 29.71 0.91
N ARG A 106 30.57 28.64 1.61
CA ARG A 106 29.65 27.86 2.46
C ARG A 106 29.12 28.74 3.60
N GLY A 107 27.81 28.77 3.80
CA GLY A 107 27.15 29.61 4.81
C GLY A 107 26.89 31.05 4.37
N GLU A 108 27.25 31.43 3.15
CA GLU A 108 27.01 32.77 2.61
C GLU A 108 25.61 32.90 2.00
N THR A 109 25.09 34.12 1.99
CA THR A 109 23.79 34.47 1.42
C THR A 109 23.97 35.08 0.03
N ILE A 110 23.31 34.52 -0.97
CA ILE A 110 23.31 35.03 -2.35
C ILE A 110 21.94 35.57 -2.72
N GLY A 111 21.89 36.76 -3.31
CA GLY A 111 20.66 37.30 -3.88
C GLY A 111 20.36 36.63 -5.23
N VAL A 112 19.17 36.04 -5.36
CA VAL A 112 18.67 35.40 -6.58
C VAL A 112 17.42 36.12 -7.05
N GLN A 113 17.46 36.60 -8.28
CA GLN A 113 16.32 37.20 -8.97
C GLN A 113 15.84 36.26 -10.08
N GLY A 114 14.57 35.88 -10.04
CA GLY A 114 13.92 35.16 -11.12
C GLY A 114 13.09 36.10 -11.98
N LEU A 115 13.21 35.97 -13.30
CA LEU A 115 12.46 36.75 -14.28
C LEU A 115 11.71 35.83 -15.24
N ASN A 116 10.56 36.31 -15.74
CA ASN A 116 9.77 35.67 -16.79
C ASN A 116 9.24 34.26 -16.39
N TYR A 117 8.89 34.09 -15.12
CA TYR A 117 8.13 32.94 -14.63
C TYR A 117 6.62 33.20 -14.77
N PRO A 118 5.76 32.18 -14.72
CA PRO A 118 4.32 32.41 -14.66
C PRO A 118 3.94 33.15 -13.36
N PRO A 119 2.94 34.06 -13.38
CA PRO A 119 2.58 34.85 -12.22
C PRO A 119 1.85 34.02 -11.15
N ARG A 120 2.10 34.32 -9.86
CA ARG A 120 1.53 33.63 -8.69
C ARG A 120 1.79 32.12 -8.64
N THR A 121 2.94 31.68 -9.14
CA THR A 121 3.35 30.28 -9.16
C THR A 121 4.37 30.03 -8.07
N GLN A 122 4.27 28.85 -7.44
CA GLN A 122 5.24 28.41 -6.45
C GLN A 122 6.47 27.84 -7.17
N VAL A 123 7.63 28.46 -6.93
CA VAL A 123 8.93 28.06 -7.49
C VAL A 123 9.76 27.46 -6.37
N THR A 124 10.21 26.22 -6.55
CA THR A 124 11.13 25.56 -5.63
C THR A 124 12.56 25.75 -6.12
N LEU A 125 13.41 26.31 -5.27
CA LEU A 125 14.82 26.51 -5.53
C LEU A 125 15.60 25.35 -4.91
N SER A 126 16.33 24.62 -5.74
CA SER A 126 17.15 23.48 -5.34
C SER A 126 18.56 23.62 -5.86
N LEU A 127 19.52 23.08 -5.11
CA LEU A 127 20.92 23.06 -5.49
C LEU A 127 21.35 21.61 -5.71
N ALA A 128 21.99 21.33 -6.84
CA ALA A 128 22.53 20.03 -7.17
C ALA A 128 23.96 20.17 -7.69
N ALA A 129 24.85 19.26 -7.31
CA ALA A 129 26.17 19.19 -7.94
C ALA A 129 26.01 18.69 -9.38
N VAL A 130 26.86 19.15 -10.31
CA VAL A 130 26.79 18.72 -11.73
C VAL A 130 26.93 17.20 -11.88
N ASP A 131 27.70 16.56 -11.00
CA ASP A 131 28.02 15.13 -11.01
C ASP A 131 27.12 14.29 -10.07
N ASN A 132 26.15 14.90 -9.39
CA ASN A 132 25.28 14.20 -8.44
C ASN A 132 23.79 14.49 -8.73
N PRO A 133 22.94 13.47 -8.88
CA PRO A 133 21.50 13.65 -9.06
C PRO A 133 20.78 14.17 -7.81
N ARG A 134 21.42 14.16 -6.62
CA ARG A 134 20.79 14.64 -5.39
C ARG A 134 20.61 16.17 -5.42
N ARG A 135 19.35 16.59 -5.29
CA ARG A 135 18.93 18.00 -5.20
C ARG A 135 18.63 18.32 -3.74
N ASP A 136 19.33 19.29 -3.18
CA ASP A 136 19.04 19.80 -1.85
C ASP A 136 18.15 21.04 -1.98
N ARG A 137 16.95 20.96 -1.38
CA ARG A 137 15.93 22.02 -1.45
C ARG A 137 16.36 23.18 -0.56
N LEU A 138 16.56 24.36 -1.14
CA LEU A 138 17.02 25.57 -0.45
C LEU A 138 15.86 26.44 0.02
N ALA A 139 14.93 26.77 -0.87
CA ALA A 139 13.84 27.69 -0.59
C ALA A 139 12.64 27.43 -1.50
N VAL A 140 11.50 28.01 -1.12
CA VAL A 140 10.26 28.00 -1.89
C VAL A 140 9.75 29.42 -1.95
N VAL A 141 9.60 29.94 -3.17
CA VAL A 141 9.24 31.34 -3.40
C VAL A 141 7.97 31.39 -4.26
N LEU A 142 7.15 32.42 -4.04
CA LEU A 142 5.98 32.70 -4.86
C LEU A 142 6.31 33.86 -5.80
N THR A 143 6.06 33.68 -7.10
CA THR A 143 6.23 34.76 -8.08
C THR A 143 5.16 35.84 -7.91
N ASP A 144 5.53 37.07 -8.21
CA ASP A 144 4.63 38.22 -8.18
C ASP A 144 3.62 38.18 -9.36
N VAL A 145 2.86 39.28 -9.52
CA VAL A 145 1.89 39.42 -10.63
C VAL A 145 2.55 39.58 -12.00
N ASN A 146 3.83 39.94 -12.05
CA ASN A 146 4.62 40.10 -13.26
C ASN A 146 5.42 38.83 -13.60
N GLY A 147 5.43 37.83 -12.72
CA GLY A 147 6.22 36.62 -12.92
C GLY A 147 7.66 36.74 -12.45
N GLU A 148 7.94 37.68 -11.54
CA GLU A 148 9.26 37.94 -10.98
C GLU A 148 9.33 37.51 -9.52
N PHE A 149 10.53 37.16 -9.05
CA PHE A 149 10.81 36.96 -7.64
C PHE A 149 12.21 37.42 -7.28
N THR A 150 12.42 37.82 -6.03
CA THR A 150 13.75 38.15 -5.48
C THR A 150 13.85 37.55 -4.10
N THR A 151 14.84 36.69 -3.89
CA THR A 151 15.07 36.05 -2.58
C THR A 151 16.56 35.93 -2.31
N ASP A 152 16.92 36.01 -1.04
CA ASP A 152 18.26 35.67 -0.58
C ASP A 152 18.30 34.19 -0.21
N LEU A 153 19.19 33.43 -0.83
CA LEU A 153 19.42 32.02 -0.55
C LEU A 153 20.64 31.86 0.34
N THR A 154 20.48 31.16 1.46
CA THR A 154 21.62 30.77 2.31
C THR A 154 22.16 29.43 1.84
N ILE A 155 23.46 29.37 1.53
CA ILE A 155 24.10 28.11 1.15
C ILE A 155 24.35 27.27 2.42
N PRO A 156 23.78 26.07 2.54
CA PRO A 156 23.97 25.22 3.70
C PRO A 156 25.46 24.90 3.95
N ALA A 157 25.90 25.03 5.20
CA ALA A 157 27.30 24.77 5.57
C ALA A 157 27.65 23.26 5.59
N ASP A 158 26.63 22.41 5.66
CA ASP A 158 26.68 20.94 5.66
C ASP A 158 26.76 20.32 4.26
N PHE A 159 26.99 21.14 3.21
CA PHE A 159 27.27 20.65 1.86
C PHE A 159 28.51 19.73 1.89
N THR A 160 28.25 18.42 1.98
CA THR A 160 29.25 17.36 2.22
C THR A 160 29.67 16.70 0.90
N TYR A 161 29.61 17.41 -0.22
CA TYR A 161 30.10 16.88 -1.50
C TYR A 161 31.55 17.31 -1.70
N LYS A 162 32.40 16.31 -1.92
CA LYS A 162 33.83 16.45 -2.12
C LYS A 162 34.12 16.93 -3.55
N SER A 163 33.56 18.09 -3.90
CA SER A 163 33.62 18.68 -5.24
C SER A 163 34.29 20.05 -5.16
N GLU A 164 35.54 20.06 -4.68
CA GLU A 164 36.37 21.27 -4.69
C GLU A 164 36.52 21.77 -6.14
N GLY A 165 35.99 22.96 -6.44
CA GLY A 165 36.15 23.64 -7.73
C GLY A 165 35.19 23.24 -8.85
N LEU A 166 34.17 22.41 -8.58
CA LEU A 166 33.16 22.05 -9.59
C LEU A 166 31.98 23.03 -9.56
N ALA A 167 31.47 23.36 -10.75
CA ALA A 167 30.23 24.13 -10.87
C ALA A 167 29.05 23.35 -10.28
N HIS A 168 28.19 24.04 -9.55
CA HIS A 168 26.93 23.56 -9.03
C HIS A 168 25.78 24.14 -9.86
N ARG A 169 24.68 23.41 -9.97
CA ARG A 169 23.46 23.80 -10.67
C ARG A 169 22.46 24.29 -9.66
N LEU A 170 22.17 25.58 -9.69
CA LEU A 170 20.99 26.15 -9.03
C LEU A 170 19.81 25.95 -9.97
N GLN A 171 18.79 25.22 -9.52
CA GLN A 171 17.61 24.86 -10.30
C GLN A 171 16.37 25.50 -9.69
N ALA A 172 15.66 26.30 -10.49
CA ALA A 172 14.30 26.72 -10.21
C ALA A 172 13.36 25.74 -10.91
N GLU A 173 12.59 25.01 -10.10
CA GLU A 173 11.59 24.06 -10.55
C GLU A 173 10.22 24.63 -10.22
N TYR A 174 9.37 24.74 -11.25
CA TYR A 174 7.99 25.15 -11.08
C TYR A 174 7.09 24.23 -11.89
N GLU A 175 5.93 23.96 -11.30
CA GLU A 175 4.92 23.06 -11.85
C GLU A 175 3.75 23.92 -12.31
N ILE A 176 3.44 23.88 -13.62
CA ILE A 176 2.22 24.51 -14.14
C ILE A 176 1.22 23.46 -14.55
N GLU A 177 -0.03 23.66 -14.12
CA GLU A 177 -1.17 22.92 -14.61
C GLU A 177 -1.47 23.33 -16.06
N PHE A 178 -1.26 22.42 -17.01
CA PHE A 178 -1.48 22.64 -18.43
C PHE A 178 -2.65 21.80 -18.96
N GLY A 179 -3.50 22.39 -19.80
CA GLY A 179 -4.49 21.66 -20.59
C GLY A 179 -5.90 21.51 -19.98
N PRO A 180 -6.80 20.80 -20.70
CA PRO A 180 -8.16 20.54 -20.25
C PRO A 180 -8.18 19.58 -19.06
N MET A 181 -9.28 19.57 -18.30
CA MET A 181 -9.49 18.59 -17.24
C MET A 181 -9.39 17.16 -17.79
N GLN A 182 -8.47 16.34 -17.27
CA GLN A 182 -8.29 14.94 -17.66
C GLN A 182 -8.63 14.01 -16.50
N ILE A 183 -9.09 12.80 -16.82
CA ILE A 183 -9.22 11.74 -15.80
C ILE A 183 -7.83 11.42 -15.27
N SER A 184 -7.66 11.51 -13.95
CA SER A 184 -6.41 11.24 -13.27
C SER A 184 -5.85 9.86 -13.65
N GLU A 185 -4.54 9.76 -13.79
CA GLU A 185 -3.86 8.50 -14.11
C GLU A 185 -4.17 7.41 -13.06
N THR A 186 -4.26 7.82 -11.79
CA THR A 186 -4.62 6.93 -10.68
C THR A 186 -6.01 6.33 -10.87
N THR A 187 -7.00 7.13 -11.27
CA THR A 187 -8.37 6.69 -11.56
C THR A 187 -8.39 5.66 -12.69
N LYS A 188 -7.63 5.88 -13.77
CA LYS A 188 -7.53 4.93 -14.89
C LYS A 188 -6.94 3.60 -14.43
N VAL A 189 -5.85 3.64 -13.65
CA VAL A 189 -5.20 2.44 -13.11
C VAL A 189 -6.15 1.68 -12.20
N VAL A 190 -6.80 2.36 -11.25
CA VAL A 190 -7.76 1.75 -10.33
C VAL A 190 -8.92 1.10 -11.08
N PHE A 191 -9.50 1.78 -12.07
CA PHE A 191 -10.59 1.24 -12.86
C PHE A 191 -10.19 -0.03 -13.62
N VAL A 192 -9.00 -0.03 -14.26
CA VAL A 192 -8.46 -1.23 -14.93
C VAL A 192 -8.24 -2.36 -13.93
N LYS A 193 -7.71 -2.06 -12.74
CA LYS A 193 -7.49 -3.07 -11.68
C LYS A 193 -8.81 -3.62 -11.14
N MET A 194 -9.84 -2.81 -10.98
CA MET A 194 -11.18 -3.28 -10.59
C MET A 194 -11.72 -4.29 -11.61
N ILE A 195 -11.70 -3.95 -12.91
CA ILE A 195 -12.14 -4.88 -13.96
C ILE A 195 -11.30 -6.16 -13.92
N GLN A 196 -9.98 -6.03 -13.76
CA GLN A 196 -9.08 -7.18 -13.63
C GLN A 196 -9.52 -8.11 -12.49
N THR A 197 -9.84 -7.59 -11.30
CA THR A 197 -10.29 -8.43 -10.17
C THR A 197 -11.57 -9.21 -10.48
N VAL A 198 -12.55 -8.56 -11.14
CA VAL A 198 -13.80 -9.20 -11.56
C VAL A 198 -13.53 -10.33 -12.55
N LEU A 199 -12.68 -10.10 -13.55
CA LEU A 199 -12.32 -11.12 -14.53
C LEU A 199 -11.58 -12.31 -13.91
N LEU A 200 -10.68 -12.07 -12.95
CA LEU A 200 -9.97 -13.15 -12.24
C LEU A 200 -10.96 -14.00 -11.41
N ALA A 201 -11.90 -13.35 -10.71
CA ALA A 201 -12.93 -14.04 -9.95
C ALA A 201 -13.84 -14.88 -10.87
N LEU A 202 -14.30 -14.30 -11.98
CA LEU A 202 -15.10 -15.01 -12.98
C LEU A 202 -14.36 -16.21 -13.55
N MET A 203 -13.09 -16.05 -13.96
CA MET A 203 -12.28 -17.17 -14.45
C MET A 203 -12.13 -18.27 -13.41
N ALA A 204 -11.83 -17.92 -12.16
CA ALA A 204 -11.69 -18.89 -11.08
C ALA A 204 -13.00 -19.67 -10.85
N THR A 205 -14.15 -18.99 -10.88
CA THR A 205 -15.45 -19.64 -10.73
C THR A 205 -15.78 -20.58 -11.89
N ILE A 206 -15.50 -20.19 -13.13
CA ILE A 206 -15.75 -21.03 -14.32
C ILE A 206 -14.90 -22.30 -14.23
N PHE A 207 -13.60 -22.18 -13.98
CA PHE A 207 -12.75 -23.36 -13.82
C PHE A 207 -13.20 -24.22 -12.64
N ALA A 208 -13.57 -23.59 -11.53
CA ALA A 208 -14.04 -24.32 -10.36
C ALA A 208 -15.30 -25.13 -10.64
N ILE A 209 -16.28 -24.57 -11.35
CA ILE A 209 -17.51 -25.26 -11.74
C ILE A 209 -17.20 -26.45 -12.65
N VAL A 210 -16.37 -26.24 -13.68
CA VAL A 210 -16.01 -27.30 -14.65
C VAL A 210 -15.42 -28.53 -13.96
N PHE A 211 -14.55 -28.34 -12.96
CA PHE A 211 -13.99 -29.46 -12.19
C PHE A 211 -14.90 -29.92 -11.05
N ALA A 212 -15.67 -29.03 -10.41
CA ALA A 212 -16.57 -29.39 -9.31
C ALA A 212 -17.66 -30.36 -9.76
N ILE A 213 -18.15 -30.25 -11.00
CA ILE A 213 -19.17 -31.15 -11.57
C ILE A 213 -18.71 -32.62 -11.56
N PRO A 214 -17.61 -33.04 -12.20
CA PRO A 214 -17.19 -34.43 -12.14
C PRO A 214 -16.86 -34.86 -10.70
N PHE A 215 -16.19 -34.01 -9.93
CA PHE A 215 -15.87 -34.31 -8.53
C PHE A 215 -17.10 -34.50 -7.65
N SER A 216 -18.23 -33.83 -7.93
CA SER A 216 -19.47 -33.99 -7.16
C SER A 216 -20.13 -35.34 -7.40
N PHE A 217 -20.13 -35.84 -8.63
CA PHE A 217 -20.60 -37.20 -8.94
C PHE A 217 -19.73 -38.27 -8.27
N LEU A 218 -18.40 -38.08 -8.24
CA LEU A 218 -17.49 -38.98 -7.53
C LEU A 218 -17.64 -38.89 -5.99
N GLY A 219 -18.06 -37.73 -5.48
CA GLY A 219 -18.32 -37.49 -4.07
C GLY A 219 -19.71 -37.91 -3.58
N ALA A 220 -20.63 -38.30 -4.48
CA ALA A 220 -22.00 -38.65 -4.13
C ALA A 220 -22.12 -40.11 -3.65
N ARG A 221 -22.63 -40.31 -2.43
CA ARG A 221 -22.68 -41.63 -1.80
C ARG A 221 -23.60 -42.61 -2.55
N ASN A 222 -24.75 -42.13 -3.02
CA ASN A 222 -25.76 -42.94 -3.72
C ASN A 222 -25.23 -43.54 -5.04
N LEU A 223 -24.35 -42.83 -5.75
CA LEU A 223 -23.77 -43.28 -7.02
C LEU A 223 -22.56 -44.20 -6.80
N MET A 224 -21.66 -43.86 -5.89
CA MET A 224 -20.36 -44.53 -5.77
C MET A 224 -20.33 -45.72 -4.80
N THR A 225 -21.25 -45.79 -3.81
CA THR A 225 -21.21 -46.86 -2.79
C THR A 225 -21.75 -48.22 -3.28
N ARG A 226 -22.22 -48.30 -4.53
CA ARG A 226 -22.75 -49.55 -5.12
C ARG A 226 -21.65 -50.61 -5.36
N THR A 227 -20.41 -50.19 -5.60
CA THR A 227 -19.27 -51.08 -5.88
C THR A 227 -18.15 -50.87 -4.85
N ARG A 228 -17.38 -51.92 -4.51
CA ARG A 228 -16.22 -51.79 -3.59
C ARG A 228 -15.21 -50.75 -4.07
N VAL A 229 -14.92 -50.71 -5.37
CA VAL A 229 -14.03 -49.71 -5.99
C VAL A 229 -14.60 -48.29 -5.87
N GLY A 230 -15.89 -48.11 -6.15
CA GLY A 230 -16.55 -46.80 -6.02
C GLY A 230 -16.57 -46.30 -4.57
N THR A 231 -16.74 -47.20 -3.60
CA THR A 231 -16.67 -46.85 -2.17
C THR A 231 -15.31 -46.30 -1.78
N VAL A 232 -14.22 -46.86 -2.30
CA VAL A 232 -12.85 -46.35 -2.08
C VAL A 232 -12.68 -44.96 -2.70
N ILE A 233 -13.12 -44.78 -3.96
CA ILE A 233 -13.05 -43.49 -4.66
C ILE A 233 -13.81 -42.41 -3.88
N TYR A 234 -15.01 -42.72 -3.41
CA TYR A 234 -15.82 -41.82 -2.59
C TYR A 234 -15.07 -41.32 -1.36
N TYR A 235 -14.45 -42.22 -0.58
CA TYR A 235 -13.71 -41.81 0.61
C TYR A 235 -12.48 -40.97 0.27
N ILE A 236 -11.74 -41.32 -0.79
CA ILE A 236 -10.56 -40.55 -1.24
C ILE A 236 -10.97 -39.14 -1.67
N VAL A 237 -11.99 -39.02 -2.53
CA VAL A 237 -12.46 -37.72 -3.03
C VAL A 237 -12.98 -36.85 -1.87
N ARG A 238 -13.76 -37.43 -0.96
CA ARG A 238 -14.29 -36.71 0.20
C ARG A 238 -13.17 -36.28 1.15
N PHE A 239 -12.13 -37.11 1.31
CA PHE A 239 -10.94 -36.75 2.08
C PHE A 239 -10.19 -35.57 1.43
N ILE A 240 -9.92 -35.63 0.12
CA ILE A 240 -9.25 -34.54 -0.61
C ILE A 240 -10.05 -33.24 -0.51
N MET A 241 -11.38 -33.28 -0.72
CA MET A 241 -12.21 -32.09 -0.59
C MET A 241 -12.18 -31.50 0.82
N ASN A 242 -12.24 -32.33 1.86
CA ASN A 242 -12.16 -31.85 3.24
C ASN A 242 -10.77 -31.28 3.56
N LEU A 243 -9.70 -31.88 3.04
CA LEU A 243 -8.33 -31.40 3.22
C LEU A 243 -8.11 -30.04 2.54
N THR A 244 -8.51 -29.92 1.27
CA THR A 244 -8.39 -28.66 0.50
C THR A 244 -9.16 -27.52 1.15
N ARG A 245 -10.31 -27.81 1.79
CA ARG A 245 -11.10 -26.83 2.54
C ARG A 245 -10.50 -26.43 3.89
N ALA A 246 -9.70 -27.30 4.50
CA ALA A 246 -9.02 -27.00 5.76
C ALA A 246 -7.84 -26.04 5.55
N ILE A 247 -7.27 -26.02 4.34
CA ILE A 247 -6.19 -25.11 3.97
C ILE A 247 -6.77 -23.74 3.59
N GLU A 248 -6.24 -22.69 4.22
CA GLU A 248 -6.63 -21.31 3.92
C GLU A 248 -6.28 -20.91 2.48
N PRO A 249 -7.15 -20.14 1.78
CA PRO A 249 -6.86 -19.68 0.41
C PRO A 249 -5.52 -18.93 0.26
N LEU A 250 -5.07 -18.21 1.29
CA LEU A 250 -3.78 -17.52 1.28
C LEU A 250 -2.60 -18.49 1.12
N ILE A 251 -2.67 -19.66 1.76
CA ILE A 251 -1.61 -20.69 1.63
C ILE A 251 -1.59 -21.23 0.20
N TRP A 252 -2.75 -21.50 -0.39
CA TRP A 252 -2.83 -21.88 -1.80
C TRP A 252 -2.24 -20.80 -2.72
N ALA A 253 -2.53 -19.52 -2.46
CA ALA A 253 -1.96 -18.42 -3.21
C ALA A 253 -0.43 -18.38 -3.14
N ILE A 254 0.14 -18.62 -1.96
CA ILE A 254 1.61 -18.70 -1.78
C ILE A 254 2.20 -19.89 -2.55
N ILE A 255 1.60 -21.08 -2.43
CA ILE A 255 2.06 -22.28 -3.15
C ILE A 255 2.07 -22.04 -4.66
N PHE A 256 0.97 -21.50 -5.21
CA PHE A 256 0.89 -21.20 -6.63
C PHE A 256 1.80 -20.04 -7.04
N ALA A 257 1.99 -19.02 -6.20
CA ALA A 257 2.93 -17.94 -6.50
C ALA A 257 4.37 -18.44 -6.61
N VAL A 258 4.78 -19.39 -5.78
CA VAL A 258 6.09 -20.05 -5.87
C VAL A 258 6.18 -20.96 -7.09
N TRP A 259 5.07 -21.62 -7.46
CA TRP A 259 5.06 -22.57 -8.58
C TRP A 259 5.03 -21.90 -9.96
N VAL A 260 4.12 -20.95 -10.20
CA VAL A 260 3.90 -20.31 -11.51
C VAL A 260 4.39 -18.87 -11.58
N GLY A 261 4.91 -18.33 -10.47
CA GLY A 261 5.36 -16.95 -10.34
C GLY A 261 4.30 -16.03 -9.72
N ILE A 262 4.77 -14.88 -9.22
CA ILE A 262 3.92 -13.86 -8.59
C ILE A 262 3.08 -13.19 -9.69
N GLY A 263 1.76 -13.32 -9.59
CA GLY A 263 0.85 -12.64 -10.49
C GLY A 263 -0.61 -13.04 -10.37
N PRO A 264 -1.49 -12.44 -11.20
CA PRO A 264 -2.92 -12.70 -11.19
C PRO A 264 -3.28 -14.16 -11.46
N PHE A 265 -2.50 -14.84 -12.30
CA PHE A 265 -2.70 -16.24 -12.66
C PHE A 265 -2.59 -17.18 -11.45
N ALA A 266 -1.61 -16.98 -10.57
CA ALA A 266 -1.48 -17.74 -9.33
C ALA A 266 -2.72 -17.58 -8.43
N GLY A 267 -3.26 -16.36 -8.35
CA GLY A 267 -4.49 -16.07 -7.61
C GLY A 267 -5.71 -16.82 -8.17
N VAL A 268 -5.87 -16.87 -9.49
CA VAL A 268 -6.96 -17.64 -10.14
C VAL A 268 -6.86 -19.12 -9.81
N LEU A 269 -5.67 -19.71 -9.90
CA LEU A 269 -5.46 -21.13 -9.57
C LEU A 269 -5.76 -21.44 -8.11
N ALA A 270 -5.30 -20.58 -7.19
CA ALA A 270 -5.55 -20.72 -5.76
C ALA A 270 -7.05 -20.68 -5.44
N LEU A 271 -7.75 -19.67 -5.97
CA LEU A 271 -9.21 -19.54 -5.80
C LEU A 271 -9.96 -20.70 -6.45
N THR A 272 -9.50 -21.17 -7.61
CA THR A 272 -10.10 -22.32 -8.31
C THR A 272 -10.03 -23.57 -7.43
N VAL A 273 -8.85 -23.95 -6.95
CA VAL A 273 -8.66 -25.19 -6.15
C VAL A 273 -9.50 -25.15 -4.88
N HIS A 274 -9.49 -24.02 -4.17
CA HIS A 274 -10.31 -23.86 -2.97
C HIS A 274 -11.82 -23.94 -3.29
N SER A 275 -12.26 -23.31 -4.38
CA SER A 275 -13.66 -23.29 -4.80
C SER A 275 -14.16 -24.64 -5.32
N ILE A 276 -13.32 -25.45 -5.98
CA ILE A 276 -13.67 -26.81 -6.44
C ILE A 276 -14.10 -27.67 -5.25
N ALA A 277 -13.36 -27.62 -4.14
CA ALA A 277 -13.67 -28.44 -2.97
C ALA A 277 -14.95 -27.97 -2.25
N ALA A 278 -15.21 -26.65 -2.23
CA ALA A 278 -16.44 -26.10 -1.67
C ALA A 278 -17.68 -26.47 -2.52
N LEU A 279 -17.63 -26.18 -3.83
CA LEU A 279 -18.72 -26.43 -4.77
C LEU A 279 -18.96 -27.93 -5.00
N GLY A 280 -17.89 -28.72 -5.15
CA GLY A 280 -17.98 -30.16 -5.36
C GLY A 280 -18.70 -30.87 -4.21
N LYS A 281 -18.40 -30.47 -2.96
CA LYS A 281 -19.09 -31.01 -1.78
C LYS A 281 -20.56 -30.58 -1.75
N LEU A 282 -20.85 -29.30 -1.97
CA LEU A 282 -22.21 -28.78 -2.03
C LEU A 282 -23.04 -29.53 -3.08
N TYR A 283 -22.53 -29.66 -4.29
CA TYR A 283 -23.20 -30.39 -5.37
C TYR A 283 -23.31 -31.89 -5.06
N SER A 284 -22.32 -32.51 -4.43
CA SER A 284 -22.40 -33.94 -4.06
C SER A 284 -23.49 -34.21 -3.04
N GLU A 285 -23.70 -33.29 -2.09
CA GLU A 285 -24.77 -33.40 -1.08
C GLU A 285 -26.15 -33.20 -1.72
N GLN A 286 -26.26 -32.32 -2.73
CA GLN A 286 -27.49 -32.18 -3.53
C GLN A 286 -27.78 -33.41 -4.40
N ILE A 287 -26.75 -34.13 -4.85
CA ILE A 287 -26.92 -35.37 -5.63
C ILE A 287 -27.25 -36.56 -4.71
N GLU A 288 -26.73 -36.57 -3.48
CA GLU A 288 -26.97 -37.64 -2.49
C GLU A 288 -28.39 -37.61 -1.90
N GLY A 289 -28.95 -36.41 -1.72
CA GLY A 289 -30.32 -36.18 -1.22
C GLY A 289 -31.40 -36.43 -2.25
#